data_AF-A0A7C2P8R0-F1
#
_entry.id   AF-A0A7C2P8R0-F1
#
_cell.length_a   1.000
_cell.length_b   1.000
_cell.length_c   1.000
_cell.angle_alpha   90.00
_cell.angle_beta   90.00
_cell.angle_gamma   90.00
#
_symmetry.space_group_name_H-M   'P 1'
#
loop_
_entity.id
_entity.type
_entity.pdbx_description
1 polymer ?
#
loop_
_entity_poly.entity_id
_entity_poly.type
_entity_poly.pdbx_seq_one_letter_code
_entity_poly.pdbx_strand_id
1 'polypeptide(L)'
;MSWSTATEAEPAVRREARLLVLGFAFLALSAASLAWAWLLHRAAGGGGAPAFLLLVPTWAVAAWLLNRALDRWLPERDPLLLPCGLLLMGWGVLAVGRLLPDFGARQLAWFVAGVAILYEAARFRGALIWLRRYRLAWLLLGLLLLALTLLFGTNPSGGEARLWLGWAGLYMQPSELLRLLLIAYLASYFADRLMPGSDRPARRGLFAVLLPLLVVWAVAVALLAVQRDLGAGTLFLALLAVLLFLVSRRWEALGIGLLLVVAAGLVAMDLSSVVRARIETWLNPWSDPLALSYQTLQGLMAMASGGLGGVGPGFGRPEVIPAAHTDFVFAAIVEEWGVAGGLGMIALLAIVTARGLRAATRARQVYSAVLAAGLSIAIGLQAVLILGGVLRVLPLTGVPVPFVSYGGSSLLTTTVSLALLIRVSAESSAQPRFARSIRRVHTAGLAAWAVLALALGWWAVVRGPELRQRPDNPRPALSPAGESSPGDTSVARSRSLLDPIGGAKV
;
A
#
# COMPACT_ATOMS: atom_id res chain seq x y z
N MET A 1 50.57 6.56 -15.72
CA MET A 1 49.44 7.42 -15.32
C MET A 1 48.19 6.55 -15.19
N SER A 2 47.92 6.04 -13.98
CA SER A 2 46.75 5.23 -13.68
C SER A 2 45.56 6.12 -13.33
N TRP A 3 44.58 6.23 -14.22
CA TRP A 3 43.27 6.80 -13.90
C TRP A 3 42.47 5.78 -13.09
N SER A 4 42.87 5.58 -11.84
CA SER A 4 42.00 5.02 -10.82
C SER A 4 41.12 6.15 -10.30
N THR A 5 40.08 6.53 -11.06
CA THR A 5 38.94 7.24 -10.49
C THR A 5 38.17 6.22 -9.65
N ALA A 6 38.71 5.92 -8.47
CA ALA A 6 37.91 5.50 -7.35
C ALA A 6 36.91 6.65 -7.12
N THR A 7 35.73 6.51 -7.70
CA THR A 7 34.58 7.33 -7.33
C THR A 7 34.38 7.03 -5.85
N GLU A 8 34.92 7.90 -4.98
CA GLU A 8 34.70 7.83 -3.55
C GLU A 8 33.19 7.70 -3.35
N ALA A 9 32.76 6.51 -2.93
CA ALA A 9 31.34 6.23 -2.79
C ALA A 9 30.77 7.29 -1.83
N GLU A 10 29.84 8.09 -2.34
CA GLU A 10 29.27 9.20 -1.57
C GLU A 10 28.78 8.67 -0.20
N PRO A 11 29.12 9.34 0.92
CA PRO A 11 28.68 8.90 2.23
C PRO A 11 27.17 8.73 2.27
N ALA A 12 26.69 7.59 2.78
CA ALA A 12 25.27 7.22 2.78
C ALA A 12 24.34 8.34 3.30
N VAL A 13 24.80 9.10 4.30
CA VAL A 13 24.11 10.25 4.88
C VAL A 13 23.86 11.36 3.85
N ARG A 14 24.87 11.71 3.03
CA ARG A 14 24.72 12.76 2.00
C ARG A 14 23.75 12.33 0.92
N ARG A 15 23.79 11.04 0.54
CA ARG A 15 22.83 10.45 -0.41
C ARG A 15 21.40 10.51 0.12
N GLU A 16 21.17 10.14 1.39
CA GLU A 16 19.84 10.21 2.01
C GLU A 16 19.31 11.65 2.00
N ALA A 17 20.13 12.63 2.42
CA ALA A 17 19.75 14.04 2.43
C ALA A 17 19.40 14.56 1.03
N ARG A 18 20.17 14.22 0.00
CA ARG A 18 19.87 14.58 -1.41
C ARG A 18 18.52 14.02 -1.86
N LEU A 19 18.22 12.77 -1.52
CA LEU A 19 16.94 12.15 -1.86
C LEU A 19 15.76 12.80 -1.13
N LEU A 20 15.95 13.21 0.13
CA LEU A 20 14.94 13.99 0.87
C LEU A 20 14.70 15.36 0.22
N VAL A 21 15.75 16.03 -0.27
CA VAL A 21 15.63 17.29 -1.01
C VAL A 21 14.88 17.09 -2.33
N LEU A 22 15.16 16.01 -3.08
CA LEU A 22 14.42 15.69 -4.30
C LEU A 22 12.95 15.38 -4.00
N GLY A 23 12.67 14.64 -2.93
CA GLY A 23 11.30 14.38 -2.46
C GLY A 23 10.58 15.67 -2.07
N PHE A 24 11.25 16.58 -1.35
CA PHE A 24 10.73 17.90 -1.02
C PHE A 24 10.40 18.70 -2.28
N ALA A 25 11.33 18.77 -3.25
CA ALA A 25 11.12 19.50 -4.49
C ALA A 25 9.92 18.96 -5.27
N PHE A 26 9.78 17.63 -5.38
CA PHE A 26 8.62 17.00 -6.02
C PHE A 26 7.30 17.37 -5.32
N LEU A 27 7.25 17.27 -3.99
CA LEU A 27 6.04 17.58 -3.22
C LEU A 27 5.71 19.08 -3.25
N ALA A 28 6.72 19.95 -3.20
CA ALA A 28 6.55 21.39 -3.29
C ALA A 28 6.01 21.81 -4.67
N LEU A 29 6.56 21.27 -5.76
CA LEU A 29 6.07 21.52 -7.12
C LEU A 29 4.64 20.99 -7.30
N SER A 30 4.35 19.80 -6.79
CA SER A 30 3.01 19.21 -6.83
C SER A 30 2.00 20.06 -6.04
N ALA A 31 2.36 20.49 -4.82
CA ALA A 31 1.53 21.36 -4.00
C ALA A 31 1.33 22.75 -4.63
N ALA A 32 2.35 23.30 -5.30
CA ALA A 32 2.24 24.55 -6.04
C ALA A 32 1.28 24.42 -7.23
N SER A 33 1.35 23.33 -7.99
CA SER A 33 0.39 23.04 -9.07
C SER A 33 -1.03 22.89 -8.54
N LEU A 34 -1.21 22.16 -7.43
CA LEU A 34 -2.51 22.00 -6.78
C LEU A 34 -3.06 23.34 -6.26
N ALA A 35 -2.20 24.17 -5.67
CA ALA A 35 -2.57 25.50 -5.20
C ALA A 35 -2.98 26.41 -6.37
N TRP A 36 -2.24 26.35 -7.47
CA TRP A 36 -2.55 27.08 -8.69
C TRP A 36 -3.90 26.66 -9.28
N ALA A 37 -4.12 25.35 -9.46
CA ALA A 37 -5.40 24.80 -9.90
C ALA A 37 -6.54 25.23 -8.96
N TRP A 38 -6.34 25.15 -7.65
CA TRP A 38 -7.33 25.58 -6.66
C TRP A 38 -7.64 27.08 -6.77
N LEU A 39 -6.64 27.96 -6.94
CA LEU A 39 -6.85 29.40 -7.11
C LEU A 39 -7.71 29.70 -8.34
N LEU A 40 -7.45 29.01 -9.46
CA LEU A 40 -8.24 29.17 -10.69
C LEU A 40 -9.71 28.77 -10.47
N HIS A 41 -9.98 27.69 -9.72
CA HIS A 41 -11.34 27.26 -9.41
C HIS A 41 -12.02 28.12 -8.33
N ARG A 42 -11.25 28.65 -7.35
CA ARG A 42 -11.78 29.48 -6.26
C ARG A 42 -12.25 30.86 -6.75
N ALA A 43 -11.68 31.37 -7.84
CA ALA A 43 -12.20 32.55 -8.53
C ALA A 43 -13.65 32.36 -9.01
N ALA A 44 -14.15 31.12 -9.07
CA ALA A 44 -15.53 30.77 -9.39
C ALA A 44 -16.44 30.50 -8.16
N GLY A 45 -15.96 30.70 -6.91
CA GLY A 45 -16.80 30.71 -5.71
C GLY A 45 -16.36 29.78 -4.56
N GLY A 46 -15.85 30.38 -3.48
CA GLY A 46 -16.00 29.93 -2.08
C GLY A 46 -15.27 28.66 -1.60
N GLY A 47 -14.27 28.81 -0.73
CA GLY A 47 -13.72 27.71 0.09
C GLY A 47 -12.49 28.16 0.89
N GLY A 48 -12.24 27.62 2.08
CA GLY A 48 -11.04 27.92 2.90
C GLY A 48 -9.74 27.40 2.26
N ALA A 49 -8.58 27.90 2.70
CA ALA A 49 -7.29 27.43 2.20
C ALA A 49 -7.16 25.90 2.44
N PRO A 50 -6.77 25.12 1.42
CA PRO A 50 -6.83 23.68 1.55
C PRO A 50 -5.71 23.16 2.46
N ALA A 51 -6.04 22.19 3.31
CA ALA A 51 -5.13 21.63 4.32
C ALA A 51 -3.83 21.03 3.72
N PHE A 52 -3.83 20.65 2.45
CA PHE A 52 -2.63 20.14 1.77
C PHE A 52 -1.50 21.18 1.69
N LEU A 53 -1.78 22.49 1.84
CA LEU A 53 -0.74 23.52 1.88
C LEU A 53 0.14 23.41 3.12
N LEU A 54 -0.41 22.90 4.23
CA LEU A 54 0.36 22.65 5.46
C LEU A 54 1.27 21.42 5.33
N LEU A 55 1.06 20.57 4.32
CA LEU A 55 1.88 19.37 4.15
C LEU A 55 3.33 19.71 3.88
N VAL A 56 3.64 20.58 2.91
CA VAL A 56 5.02 20.85 2.49
C VAL A 56 5.91 21.29 3.66
N PRO A 57 5.54 22.28 4.50
CA PRO A 57 6.33 22.63 5.68
C PRO A 57 6.37 21.50 6.71
N THR A 58 5.25 20.81 6.96
CA THR A 58 5.19 19.68 7.92
C THR A 58 6.12 18.53 7.49
N TRP A 59 6.13 18.21 6.20
CA TRP A 59 6.96 17.18 5.60
C TRP A 59 8.44 17.57 5.67
N ALA A 60 8.78 18.83 5.39
CA ALA A 60 10.16 19.32 5.48
C ALA A 60 10.71 19.20 6.91
N VAL A 61 9.90 19.61 7.90
CA VAL A 61 10.24 19.47 9.33
C VAL A 61 10.39 18.00 9.70
N ALA A 62 9.45 17.14 9.28
CA ALA A 62 9.52 15.70 9.52
C ALA A 62 10.79 15.07 8.90
N ALA A 63 11.09 15.38 7.64
CA ALA A 63 12.27 14.89 6.93
C ALA A 63 13.56 15.30 7.66
N TRP A 64 13.66 16.58 8.07
CA TRP A 64 14.80 17.09 8.81
C TRP A 64 14.95 16.41 10.18
N LEU A 65 13.86 16.33 10.96
CA LEU A 65 13.86 15.70 12.28
C LEU A 65 14.25 14.23 12.21
N LEU A 66 13.65 13.47 11.30
CA LEU A 66 13.92 12.04 11.14
C LEU A 66 15.33 11.80 10.64
N ASN A 67 15.81 12.56 9.66
CA ASN A 67 17.19 12.43 9.17
C ASN A 67 18.21 12.67 10.31
N ARG A 68 18.02 13.72 11.12
CA ARG A 68 18.87 14.00 12.29
C ARG A 68 18.79 12.93 13.37
N ALA A 69 17.59 12.45 13.68
CA ALA A 69 17.36 11.38 14.64
C ALA A 69 18.07 10.10 14.22
N LEU A 70 17.92 9.72 12.95
CA LEU A 70 18.52 8.53 12.41
C LEU A 70 20.04 8.64 12.30
N ASP A 71 20.60 9.81 11.96
CA ASP A 71 22.05 10.02 11.98
C ASP A 71 22.64 9.83 13.38
N ARG A 72 21.91 10.25 14.41
CA ARG A 72 22.33 10.11 15.80
C ARG A 72 22.25 8.68 16.31
N TRP A 73 21.19 7.94 15.97
CA TRP A 73 20.89 6.65 16.61
C TRP A 73 21.10 5.43 15.72
N LEU A 74 21.04 5.60 14.41
CA LEU A 74 21.12 4.52 13.40
C LEU A 74 22.00 4.97 12.20
N PRO A 75 23.30 5.28 12.41
CA PRO A 75 24.17 5.83 11.37
C PRO A 75 24.43 4.86 10.20
N GLU A 76 24.35 3.55 10.44
CA GLU A 76 24.60 2.49 9.43
C GLU A 76 23.33 2.03 8.67
N ARG A 77 22.22 2.74 8.85
CA ARG A 77 20.95 2.41 8.19
C ARG A 77 21.02 2.47 6.66
N ASP A 78 20.03 1.86 6.02
CA ASP A 78 19.82 1.98 4.58
C ASP A 78 19.31 3.39 4.19
N PRO A 79 20.05 4.16 3.36
CA PRO A 79 19.71 5.54 3.03
C PRO A 79 18.53 5.70 2.04
N LEU A 80 17.94 4.62 1.53
CA LEU A 80 16.78 4.71 0.62
C LEU A 80 15.44 4.49 1.33
N LEU A 81 15.41 3.80 2.48
CA LEU A 81 14.15 3.43 3.12
C LEU A 81 13.37 4.66 3.58
N LEU A 82 14.02 5.58 4.32
CA LEU A 82 13.36 6.79 4.80
C LEU A 82 12.88 7.69 3.64
N PRO A 83 13.71 8.10 2.66
CA PRO A 83 13.26 9.02 1.62
C PRO A 83 12.13 8.45 0.77
N CYS A 84 12.19 7.17 0.38
CA CYS A 84 11.14 6.56 -0.42
C CYS A 84 9.81 6.43 0.35
N GLY A 85 9.87 5.97 1.60
CA GLY A 85 8.68 5.86 2.44
C GLY A 85 8.05 7.22 2.75
N LEU A 86 8.86 8.21 3.12
CA LEU A 86 8.38 9.54 3.45
C LEU A 86 7.80 10.26 2.22
N LEU A 87 8.41 10.08 1.04
CA LEU A 87 7.88 10.61 -0.22
C LEU A 87 6.52 10.00 -0.56
N LEU A 88 6.37 8.66 -0.47
CA LEU A 88 5.08 8.00 -0.70
C LEU A 88 4.00 8.51 0.27
N MET A 89 4.34 8.66 1.56
CA MET A 89 3.42 9.19 2.56
C MET A 89 3.00 10.64 2.26
N GLY A 90 3.96 11.50 1.89
CA GLY A 90 3.67 12.88 1.50
C GLY A 90 2.80 12.96 0.24
N TRP A 91 3.10 12.14 -0.77
CA TRP A 91 2.31 12.09 -2.01
C TRP A 91 0.88 11.63 -1.73
N GLY A 92 0.70 10.63 -0.85
CA GLY A 92 -0.61 10.21 -0.37
C GLY A 92 -1.39 11.33 0.30
N VAL A 93 -0.77 12.13 1.17
CA VAL A 93 -1.44 13.27 1.81
C VAL A 93 -1.86 14.33 0.78
N LEU A 94 -1.03 14.64 -0.23
CA LEU A 94 -1.42 15.55 -1.32
C LEU A 94 -2.62 15.01 -2.10
N ALA A 95 -2.54 13.76 -2.55
CA ALA A 95 -3.58 13.13 -3.35
C ALA A 95 -4.92 13.07 -2.59
N VAL A 96 -4.90 12.57 -1.35
CA VAL A 96 -6.10 12.50 -0.50
C VAL A 96 -6.65 13.89 -0.19
N GLY A 97 -5.79 14.85 0.13
CA GLY A 97 -6.22 16.22 0.44
C GLY A 97 -6.79 16.97 -0.76
N ARG A 98 -6.36 16.65 -1.98
CA ARG A 98 -6.97 17.14 -3.23
C ARG A 98 -8.31 16.46 -3.53
N LEU A 99 -8.46 15.18 -3.24
CA LEU A 99 -9.69 14.44 -3.51
C LEU A 99 -10.81 14.83 -2.54
N LEU A 100 -10.51 14.87 -1.24
CA LEU A 100 -11.46 15.18 -0.18
C LEU A 100 -10.77 16.00 0.92
N PRO A 101 -10.99 17.33 0.99
CA PRO A 101 -10.29 18.22 1.91
C PRO A 101 -10.37 17.79 3.39
N ASP A 102 -11.55 17.36 3.87
CA ASP A 102 -11.76 16.92 5.25
C ASP A 102 -10.94 15.67 5.61
N PHE A 103 -10.84 14.74 4.67
CA PHE A 103 -10.05 13.52 4.82
C PHE A 103 -8.56 13.82 4.72
N GLY A 104 -8.16 14.82 3.94
CA GLY A 104 -6.79 15.31 3.85
C GLY A 104 -6.23 15.80 5.18
N ALA A 105 -7.00 16.59 5.94
CA ALA A 105 -6.60 17.05 7.27
C ALA A 105 -6.38 15.88 8.24
N ARG A 106 -7.26 14.88 8.21
CA ARG A 106 -7.11 13.66 9.02
C ARG A 106 -5.90 12.83 8.59
N GLN A 107 -5.66 12.69 7.28
CA GLN A 107 -4.49 11.99 6.75
C GLN A 107 -3.19 12.69 7.14
N LEU A 108 -3.15 14.02 7.14
CA LEU A 108 -2.01 14.80 7.65
C LEU A 108 -1.77 14.56 9.15
N ALA A 109 -2.82 14.49 9.95
CA ALA A 109 -2.70 14.14 11.37
C ALA A 109 -2.13 12.72 11.56
N TRP A 110 -2.59 11.74 10.77
CA TRP A 110 -2.03 10.39 10.78
C TRP A 110 -0.58 10.34 10.29
N PHE A 111 -0.22 11.17 9.31
CA PHE A 111 1.17 11.35 8.87
C PHE A 111 2.05 11.83 10.02
N VAL A 112 1.63 12.86 10.75
CA VAL A 112 2.37 13.38 11.92
C VAL A 112 2.50 12.32 13.01
N ALA A 113 1.42 11.58 13.30
CA ALA A 113 1.45 10.47 14.26
C ALA A 113 2.42 9.36 13.81
N GLY A 114 2.44 9.02 12.51
CA GLY A 114 3.40 8.08 11.93
C GLY A 114 4.85 8.55 12.06
N VAL A 115 5.12 9.84 11.78
CA VAL A 115 6.45 10.46 11.97
C VAL A 115 6.90 10.35 13.42
N ALA A 116 6.01 10.64 14.38
CA ALA A 116 6.31 10.51 15.81
C ALA A 116 6.65 9.05 16.19
N ILE A 117 5.88 8.08 15.68
CA ILE A 117 6.16 6.65 15.88
C ILE A 117 7.51 6.24 15.28
N LEU A 118 7.84 6.71 14.07
CA LEU A 118 9.12 6.39 13.44
C LEU A 118 10.29 6.99 14.22
N TYR A 119 10.14 8.23 14.70
CA TYR A 119 11.11 8.90 15.57
C TYR A 119 11.35 8.11 16.87
N GLU A 120 10.28 7.72 17.58
CA GLU A 120 10.39 6.95 18.82
C GLU A 120 10.94 5.55 18.58
N ALA A 121 10.56 4.89 17.49
CA ALA A 121 11.11 3.60 17.11
C ALA A 121 12.62 3.70 16.87
N ALA A 122 13.09 4.76 16.19
CA ALA A 122 14.51 5.01 15.94
C ALA A 122 15.29 5.26 17.24
N ARG A 123 14.70 6.02 18.17
CA ARG A 123 15.28 6.32 19.49
C ARG A 123 15.36 5.07 20.39
N PHE A 124 14.31 4.26 20.42
CA PHE A 124 14.15 3.17 21.38
C PHE A 124 14.96 1.93 21.01
N ARG A 125 16.25 1.84 21.38
CA ARG A 125 17.13 0.69 21.09
C ARG A 125 16.53 -0.70 21.42
N GLY A 126 15.62 -0.80 22.39
CA GLY A 126 14.96 -2.05 22.77
C GLY A 126 13.82 -2.54 21.89
N ALA A 127 13.34 -1.81 20.87
CA ALA A 127 12.07 -2.15 20.21
C ALA A 127 12.00 -3.57 19.61
N LEU A 128 13.05 -4.03 18.91
CA LEU A 128 13.08 -5.40 18.36
C LEU A 128 13.06 -6.47 19.45
N ILE A 129 13.76 -6.22 20.56
CA ILE A 129 13.82 -7.13 21.72
C ILE A 129 12.45 -7.17 22.40
N TRP A 130 11.84 -6.01 22.61
CA TRP A 130 10.54 -5.88 23.27
C TRP A 130 9.43 -6.53 22.45
N LEU A 131 9.41 -6.29 21.14
CA LEU A 131 8.47 -6.92 20.21
C LEU A 131 8.60 -8.46 20.24
N ARG A 132 9.84 -8.98 20.28
CA ARG A 132 10.09 -10.43 20.39
C ARG A 132 9.68 -10.99 21.75
N ARG A 133 10.03 -10.31 22.84
CA ARG A 133 9.77 -10.74 24.23
C ARG A 133 8.29 -10.91 24.49
N TYR A 134 7.47 -9.98 24.01
CA TYR A 134 6.03 -9.96 24.23
C TYR A 134 5.22 -10.47 23.02
N ARG A 135 5.83 -11.24 22.12
CA ARG A 135 5.22 -11.70 20.86
C ARG A 135 3.83 -12.33 21.01
N LEU A 136 3.62 -13.12 22.08
CA LEU A 136 2.34 -13.81 22.32
C LEU A 136 1.30 -12.83 22.83
N ALA A 137 1.67 -11.92 23.74
CA ALA A 137 0.78 -10.87 24.22
C ALA A 137 0.32 -9.97 23.05
N TRP A 138 1.24 -9.57 22.17
CA TRP A 138 0.91 -8.81 20.97
C TRP A 138 0.00 -9.59 20.03
N LEU A 139 0.33 -10.84 19.72
CA LEU A 139 -0.50 -11.67 18.85
C LEU A 139 -1.92 -11.83 19.39
N LEU A 140 -2.06 -12.17 20.68
CA LEU A 140 -3.36 -12.34 21.33
C LEU A 140 -4.13 -11.03 21.38
N LEU A 141 -3.45 -9.90 21.62
CA LEU A 141 -4.08 -8.58 21.54
C LEU A 141 -4.60 -8.30 20.12
N GLY A 142 -3.81 -8.58 19.08
CA GLY A 142 -4.25 -8.40 17.69
C GLY A 142 -5.45 -9.27 17.34
N LEU A 143 -5.44 -10.54 17.74
CA LEU A 143 -6.56 -11.47 17.54
C LEU A 143 -7.79 -11.05 18.32
N LEU A 144 -7.61 -10.58 19.56
CA LEU A 144 -8.70 -10.06 20.39
C LEU A 144 -9.32 -8.82 19.75
N LEU A 145 -8.51 -7.84 19.32
CA LEU A 145 -9.00 -6.64 18.64
C LEU A 145 -9.75 -7.00 17.35
N LEU A 146 -9.26 -7.97 16.58
CA LEU A 146 -9.96 -8.47 15.40
C LEU A 146 -11.27 -9.18 15.78
N ALA A 147 -11.29 -9.99 16.82
CA ALA A 147 -12.52 -10.65 17.27
C ALA A 147 -13.56 -9.63 17.79
N LEU A 148 -13.10 -8.55 18.45
CA LEU A 148 -13.96 -7.49 18.96
C LEU A 148 -14.72 -6.75 17.85
N THR A 149 -14.24 -6.72 16.60
CA THR A 149 -15.01 -6.12 15.50
C THR A 149 -16.24 -6.94 15.15
N LEU A 150 -16.32 -8.22 15.51
CA LEU A 150 -17.56 -9.00 15.35
C LEU A 150 -18.69 -8.46 16.22
N LEU A 151 -18.35 -7.93 17.40
CA LEU A 151 -19.32 -7.42 18.38
C LEU A 151 -19.54 -5.91 18.24
N PHE A 152 -18.44 -5.15 18.12
CA PHE A 152 -18.42 -3.69 18.17
C PHE A 152 -17.96 -3.05 16.85
N GLY A 153 -17.79 -3.86 15.80
CA GLY A 153 -17.31 -3.35 14.52
C GLY A 153 -18.33 -2.42 13.87
N THR A 154 -17.79 -1.39 13.23
CA THR A 154 -18.52 -0.36 12.49
C THR A 154 -17.99 -0.33 11.08
N ASN A 155 -18.76 0.24 10.15
CA ASN A 155 -18.31 0.55 8.80
C ASN A 155 -18.39 2.08 8.61
N PRO A 156 -17.26 2.79 8.53
CA PRO A 156 -17.25 4.25 8.40
C PRO A 156 -17.87 4.71 7.08
N SER A 157 -17.92 3.85 6.06
CA SER A 157 -18.52 4.11 4.75
C SER A 157 -20.00 3.72 4.68
N GLY A 158 -20.61 3.22 5.76
CA GLY A 158 -22.01 2.80 5.81
C GLY A 158 -22.30 1.43 5.15
N GLY A 159 -21.26 0.68 4.77
CA GLY A 159 -21.38 -0.68 4.23
C GLY A 159 -21.73 -1.73 5.29
N GLU A 160 -22.04 -2.95 4.83
CA GLU A 160 -22.43 -4.06 5.73
C GLU A 160 -21.24 -4.66 6.50
N ALA A 161 -20.02 -4.56 5.96
CA ALA A 161 -18.84 -5.16 6.54
C ALA A 161 -18.35 -4.37 7.78
N ARG A 162 -18.45 -4.98 8.96
CA ARG A 162 -18.06 -4.38 10.25
C ARG A 162 -16.58 -4.58 10.55
N LEU A 163 -15.71 -3.89 9.81
CA LEU A 163 -14.26 -4.14 9.86
C LEU A 163 -13.49 -3.21 10.82
N TRP A 164 -14.10 -2.11 11.26
CA TRP A 164 -13.40 -1.05 12.00
C TRP A 164 -13.90 -0.92 13.43
N LEU A 165 -12.97 -0.75 14.37
CA LEU A 165 -13.28 -0.28 15.73
C LEU A 165 -13.24 1.24 15.72
N GLY A 166 -14.39 1.87 15.97
CA GLY A 166 -14.54 3.31 15.99
C GLY A 166 -14.56 3.86 17.42
N TRP A 167 -13.81 4.93 17.69
CA TRP A 167 -13.95 5.73 18.90
C TRP A 167 -13.75 7.22 18.59
N ALA A 168 -14.71 8.06 19.01
CA ALA A 168 -14.67 9.52 18.85
C ALA A 168 -14.32 10.01 17.42
N GLY A 169 -14.83 9.34 16.38
CA GLY A 169 -14.58 9.70 14.98
C GLY A 169 -13.23 9.21 14.41
N LEU A 170 -12.44 8.48 15.20
CA LEU A 170 -11.26 7.74 14.75
C LEU A 170 -11.64 6.28 14.52
N TYR A 171 -11.21 5.74 13.38
CA TYR A 171 -11.50 4.36 13.00
C TYR A 171 -10.19 3.59 12.88
N MET A 172 -10.11 2.47 13.59
CA MET A 172 -8.99 1.56 13.53
C MET A 172 -9.41 0.23 12.89
N GLN A 173 -8.68 -0.23 11.87
CA GLN A 173 -8.87 -1.55 11.28
C GLN A 173 -7.89 -2.54 11.91
N PRO A 174 -8.35 -3.47 12.78
CA PRO A 174 -7.45 -4.36 13.50
C PRO A 174 -6.69 -5.34 12.62
N SER A 175 -7.23 -5.71 11.45
CA SER A 175 -6.60 -6.66 10.51
C SER A 175 -5.24 -6.15 10.01
N GLU A 176 -5.11 -4.83 9.80
CA GLU A 176 -3.85 -4.20 9.41
C GLU A 176 -2.76 -4.37 10.49
N LEU A 177 -3.13 -4.17 11.76
CA LEU A 177 -2.21 -4.38 12.88
C LEU A 177 -1.90 -5.86 13.07
N LEU A 178 -2.91 -6.72 13.03
CA LEU A 178 -2.76 -8.16 13.23
C LEU A 178 -1.77 -8.76 12.22
N ARG A 179 -1.77 -8.30 10.96
CA ARG A 179 -0.80 -8.73 9.95
C ARG A 179 0.65 -8.51 10.40
N LEU A 180 0.96 -7.33 10.94
CA LEU A 180 2.28 -7.02 11.47
C LEU A 180 2.64 -7.95 12.63
N LEU A 181 1.69 -8.16 13.55
CA LEU A 181 1.90 -8.99 14.74
C LEU A 181 2.04 -10.48 14.39
N LEU A 182 1.34 -10.97 13.38
CA LEU A 182 1.51 -12.32 12.82
C LEU A 182 2.92 -12.52 12.26
N ILE A 183 3.44 -11.54 11.51
CA ILE A 183 4.81 -11.57 10.99
C ILE A 183 5.82 -11.59 12.15
N ALA A 184 5.63 -10.76 13.17
CA ALA A 184 6.51 -10.72 14.34
C ALA A 184 6.48 -12.03 15.13
N TYR A 185 5.29 -12.61 15.34
CA TYR A 185 5.14 -13.91 15.98
C TYR A 185 5.84 -15.02 15.18
N LEU A 186 5.57 -15.07 13.87
CA LEU A 186 6.19 -16.03 12.94
C LEU A 186 7.71 -15.91 12.94
N ALA A 187 8.24 -14.69 12.89
CA ALA A 187 9.67 -14.42 12.93
C ALA A 187 10.31 -14.97 14.20
N SER A 188 9.65 -14.79 15.35
CA SER A 188 10.17 -15.34 16.60
C SER A 188 10.00 -16.85 16.70
N TYR A 189 8.88 -17.40 16.21
CA TYR A 189 8.64 -18.84 16.20
C TYR A 189 9.74 -19.57 15.42
N PHE A 190 10.08 -19.05 14.23
CA PHE A 190 11.17 -19.58 13.44
C PHE A 190 12.55 -19.29 14.01
N ALA A 191 12.78 -18.12 14.62
CA ALA A 191 14.06 -17.81 15.25
C ALA A 191 14.40 -18.80 16.37
N ASP A 192 13.41 -19.27 17.13
CA ASP A 192 13.64 -20.24 18.22
C ASP A 192 13.85 -21.67 17.71
N ARG A 193 13.24 -22.02 16.57
CA ARG A 193 13.26 -23.38 15.98
C ARG A 193 14.39 -23.60 14.96
N LEU A 194 14.93 -22.54 14.35
CA LEU A 194 16.01 -22.56 13.37
C LEU A 194 17.41 -22.34 13.98
N MET A 195 17.54 -22.25 15.31
CA MET A 195 18.86 -22.12 15.94
C MET A 195 19.69 -23.41 15.77
N PRO A 196 20.94 -23.33 15.29
CA PRO A 196 21.86 -24.47 15.24
C PRO A 196 22.14 -24.97 16.66
N GLY A 197 22.02 -26.28 16.90
CA GLY A 197 22.26 -26.91 18.20
C GLY A 197 21.01 -27.38 18.96
N SER A 198 19.80 -27.14 18.42
CA SER A 198 18.64 -27.92 18.88
C SER A 198 18.59 -29.23 18.08
N ASP A 199 19.00 -30.35 18.66
CA ASP A 199 18.84 -31.71 18.08
C ASP A 199 17.37 -32.17 18.01
N ARG A 200 16.42 -31.23 18.02
CA ARG A 200 14.98 -31.46 18.13
C ARG A 200 14.17 -31.40 16.82
N PRO A 201 14.60 -30.80 15.69
CA PRO A 201 13.76 -30.78 14.49
C PRO A 201 13.76 -32.13 13.76
N ALA A 202 14.73 -33.02 14.01
CA ALA A 202 14.82 -34.30 13.31
C ALA A 202 13.78 -35.34 13.75
N ARG A 203 13.23 -35.26 14.98
CA ARG A 203 12.26 -36.24 15.51
C ARG A 203 10.79 -35.84 15.40
N ARG A 204 10.48 -34.56 15.15
CA ARG A 204 9.10 -34.08 14.96
C ARG A 204 8.91 -33.74 13.49
N GLY A 205 8.03 -34.46 12.80
CA GLY A 205 7.76 -34.22 11.37
C GLY A 205 7.42 -32.75 11.08
N LEU A 206 7.68 -32.30 9.84
CA LEU A 206 7.47 -30.91 9.37
C LEU A 206 6.09 -30.37 9.77
N PHE A 207 5.06 -31.22 9.73
CA PHE A 207 3.70 -30.87 10.13
C PHE A 207 3.59 -30.42 11.59
N ALA A 208 4.21 -31.13 12.54
CA ALA A 208 4.18 -30.78 13.96
C ALA A 208 4.90 -29.46 14.26
N VAL A 209 5.87 -29.08 13.43
CA VAL A 209 6.56 -27.78 13.52
C VAL A 209 5.70 -26.67 12.93
N LEU A 210 4.93 -26.92 11.87
CA LEU A 210 4.10 -25.89 11.23
C LEU A 210 2.73 -25.74 11.88
N LEU A 211 2.21 -26.77 12.56
CA LEU A 211 0.85 -26.81 13.08
C LEU A 211 0.48 -25.58 13.95
N PRO A 212 1.28 -25.14 14.95
CA PRO A 212 0.91 -23.98 15.76
C PRO A 212 0.81 -22.69 14.93
N LEU A 213 1.64 -22.56 13.90
CA LEU A 213 1.59 -21.42 12.99
C LEU A 213 0.32 -21.49 12.13
N LEU A 214 0.05 -22.65 11.55
CA LEU A 214 -1.13 -22.86 10.71
C LEU A 214 -2.43 -22.62 11.49
N VAL A 215 -2.51 -23.05 12.75
CA VAL A 215 -3.68 -22.81 13.61
C VAL A 215 -3.91 -21.32 13.83
N VAL A 216 -2.87 -20.56 14.20
CA VAL A 216 -2.98 -19.11 14.43
C VAL A 216 -3.44 -18.38 13.17
N TRP A 217 -2.87 -18.72 12.01
CA TRP A 217 -3.27 -18.12 10.74
C TRP A 217 -4.66 -18.55 10.30
N ALA A 218 -5.05 -19.81 10.51
CA ALA A 218 -6.38 -20.31 10.22
C ALA A 218 -7.44 -19.58 11.05
N VAL A 219 -7.18 -19.34 12.34
CA VAL A 219 -8.07 -18.54 13.19
C VAL A 219 -8.20 -17.11 12.66
N ALA A 220 -7.08 -16.47 12.31
CA ALA A 220 -7.12 -15.11 11.75
C ALA A 220 -7.91 -15.05 10.44
N VAL A 221 -7.68 -15.97 9.51
CA VAL A 221 -8.38 -16.03 8.22
C VAL A 221 -9.86 -16.38 8.42
N ALA A 222 -10.20 -17.27 9.35
CA ALA A 222 -11.59 -17.59 9.67
C ALA A 222 -12.35 -16.38 10.23
N LEU A 223 -11.73 -15.61 11.14
CA LEU A 223 -12.31 -14.36 11.63
C LEU A 223 -12.56 -13.36 10.50
N LEU A 224 -11.59 -13.19 9.59
CA LEU A 224 -11.72 -12.31 8.42
C LEU A 224 -12.82 -12.80 7.45
N ALA A 225 -12.95 -14.11 7.25
CA ALA A 225 -13.99 -14.69 6.41
C ALA A 225 -15.38 -14.41 7.00
N VAL A 226 -15.55 -14.55 8.32
CA VAL A 226 -16.80 -14.20 9.03
C VAL A 226 -17.11 -12.70 8.88
N GLN A 227 -16.09 -11.84 8.90
CA GLN A 227 -16.22 -10.40 8.69
C GLN A 227 -16.48 -10.01 7.22
N ARG A 228 -16.37 -10.97 6.30
CA ARG A 228 -16.38 -10.75 4.84
C ARG A 228 -15.24 -9.81 4.38
N ASP A 229 -14.12 -9.74 5.12
CA ASP A 229 -12.90 -9.01 4.72
C ASP A 229 -11.98 -9.90 3.88
N LEU A 230 -12.34 -10.01 2.61
CA LEU A 230 -11.66 -10.92 1.69
C LEU A 230 -10.35 -10.34 1.17
N GLY A 231 -10.23 -9.02 1.11
CA GLY A 231 -8.96 -8.36 0.77
C GLY A 231 -7.87 -8.72 1.76
N ALA A 232 -8.16 -8.54 3.06
CA ALA A 232 -7.24 -8.96 4.11
C ALA A 232 -7.06 -10.48 4.14
N GLY A 233 -8.13 -11.27 3.96
CA GLY A 233 -8.07 -12.73 3.93
C GLY A 233 -7.13 -13.27 2.84
N THR A 234 -7.28 -12.80 1.60
CA THR A 234 -6.40 -13.17 0.47
C THR A 234 -4.96 -12.73 0.72
N LEU A 235 -4.76 -11.51 1.22
CA LEU A 235 -3.43 -11.00 1.58
C LEU A 235 -2.78 -11.87 2.65
N PHE A 236 -3.53 -12.33 3.66
CA PHE A 236 -3.02 -13.19 4.72
C PHE A 236 -2.62 -14.55 4.16
N LEU A 237 -3.51 -15.22 3.41
CA LEU A 237 -3.19 -16.52 2.80
C LEU A 237 -1.97 -16.46 1.89
N ALA A 238 -1.89 -15.44 1.03
CA ALA A 238 -0.76 -15.25 0.14
C ALA A 238 0.53 -14.92 0.91
N LEU A 239 0.46 -14.11 1.97
CA LEU A 239 1.61 -13.81 2.82
C LEU A 239 2.11 -15.05 3.56
N LEU A 240 1.21 -15.88 4.10
CA LEU A 240 1.56 -17.16 4.74
C LEU A 240 2.30 -18.06 3.75
N ALA A 241 1.79 -18.20 2.52
CA ALA A 241 2.40 -19.03 1.49
C ALA A 241 3.85 -18.61 1.19
N VAL A 242 4.09 -17.31 1.00
CA VAL A 242 5.43 -16.78 0.70
C VAL A 242 6.36 -16.94 1.91
N LEU A 243 5.87 -16.75 3.14
CA LEU A 243 6.68 -16.95 4.35
C LEU A 243 7.01 -18.42 4.61
N LEU A 244 6.08 -19.33 4.35
CA LEU A 244 6.35 -20.76 4.40
C LEU A 244 7.38 -21.17 3.35
N PHE A 245 7.29 -20.64 2.12
CA PHE A 245 8.31 -20.84 1.08
C PHE A 245 9.67 -20.30 1.53
N LEU A 246 9.71 -19.10 2.11
CA LEU A 246 10.95 -18.46 2.56
C LEU A 246 11.73 -19.38 3.51
N VAL A 247 11.03 -19.98 4.46
CA VAL A 247 11.61 -20.82 5.50
C VAL A 247 11.85 -22.26 5.03
N SER A 248 10.85 -22.90 4.41
CA SER A 248 10.94 -24.30 3.97
C SER A 248 11.80 -24.50 2.72
N ARG A 249 11.96 -23.44 1.90
CA ARG A 249 12.60 -23.46 0.57
C ARG A 249 11.92 -24.41 -0.44
N ARG A 250 10.69 -24.83 -0.15
CA ARG A 250 9.87 -25.76 -0.93
C ARG A 250 8.82 -24.98 -1.72
N TRP A 251 8.86 -25.12 -3.04
CA TRP A 251 7.92 -24.45 -3.95
C TRP A 251 6.48 -24.93 -3.75
N GLU A 252 6.32 -26.14 -3.23
CA GLU A 252 5.06 -26.76 -2.84
C GLU A 252 4.27 -25.87 -1.88
N ALA A 253 4.94 -25.11 -1.00
CA ALA A 253 4.28 -24.16 -0.11
C ALA A 253 3.57 -23.02 -0.88
N LEU A 254 4.13 -22.56 -2.00
CA LEU A 254 3.49 -21.57 -2.86
C LEU A 254 2.32 -22.18 -3.63
N GLY A 255 2.47 -23.41 -4.13
CA GLY A 255 1.41 -24.14 -4.83
C GLY A 255 0.19 -24.38 -3.94
N ILE A 256 0.41 -24.84 -2.70
CA ILE A 256 -0.65 -25.01 -1.70
C ILE A 256 -1.30 -23.66 -1.36
N GLY A 257 -0.51 -22.61 -1.15
CA GLY A 257 -1.03 -21.29 -0.88
C GLY A 257 -1.92 -20.74 -2.00
N LEU A 258 -1.49 -20.89 -3.26
CA LEU A 258 -2.28 -20.52 -4.43
C LEU A 258 -3.58 -21.33 -4.49
N LEU A 259 -3.51 -22.65 -4.29
CA LEU A 259 -4.69 -23.50 -4.25
C LEU A 259 -5.68 -23.06 -3.17
N LEU A 260 -5.20 -22.70 -1.97
CA LEU A 260 -6.05 -22.21 -0.89
C LEU A 260 -6.72 -20.88 -1.23
N VAL A 261 -5.99 -19.94 -1.86
CA VAL A 261 -6.56 -18.66 -2.30
C VAL A 261 -7.63 -18.89 -3.37
N VAL A 262 -7.36 -19.74 -4.36
CA VAL A 262 -8.33 -20.06 -5.42
C VAL A 262 -9.55 -20.76 -4.84
N ALA A 263 -9.37 -21.79 -4.02
CA ALA A 263 -10.47 -22.51 -3.39
C ALA A 263 -11.33 -21.60 -2.50
N ALA A 264 -10.70 -20.74 -1.68
CA ALA A 264 -11.40 -19.76 -0.88
C ALA A 264 -12.17 -18.75 -1.75
N GLY A 265 -11.58 -18.30 -2.87
CA GLY A 265 -12.24 -17.42 -3.83
C GLY A 265 -13.46 -18.06 -4.49
N LEU A 266 -13.36 -19.32 -4.91
CA LEU A 266 -14.46 -20.09 -5.49
C LEU A 266 -15.63 -20.22 -4.51
N VAL A 267 -15.35 -20.65 -3.27
CA VAL A 267 -16.38 -20.74 -2.22
C VAL A 267 -16.97 -19.36 -1.91
N ALA A 268 -16.15 -18.31 -1.88
CA ALA A 268 -16.61 -16.96 -1.58
C ALA A 268 -17.53 -16.37 -2.65
N MET A 269 -17.43 -16.80 -3.92
CA MET A 269 -18.38 -16.38 -4.96
C MET A 269 -19.81 -16.85 -4.69
N ASP A 270 -19.98 -18.00 -4.05
CA ASP A 270 -21.29 -18.54 -3.70
C ASP A 270 -21.84 -17.92 -2.41
N LEU A 271 -20.95 -17.52 -1.48
CA LEU A 271 -21.33 -16.98 -0.18
C LEU A 271 -21.48 -15.45 -0.15
N SER A 272 -20.91 -14.73 -1.12
CA SER A 272 -20.89 -13.26 -1.12
C SER A 272 -21.11 -12.68 -2.51
N SER A 273 -22.22 -11.93 -2.66
CA SER A 273 -22.54 -11.18 -3.88
C SER A 273 -21.47 -10.15 -4.23
N VAL A 274 -20.81 -9.55 -3.24
CA VAL A 274 -19.72 -8.58 -3.44
C VAL A 274 -18.52 -9.22 -4.13
N VAL A 275 -18.21 -10.48 -3.81
CA VAL A 275 -17.09 -11.22 -4.43
C VAL A 275 -17.39 -11.58 -5.85
N ARG A 276 -18.59 -12.12 -6.05
CA ARG A 276 -19.10 -12.47 -7.37
C ARG A 276 -19.04 -11.25 -8.28
N ALA A 277 -19.56 -10.10 -7.83
CA ALA A 277 -19.49 -8.84 -8.58
C ALA A 277 -18.03 -8.44 -8.91
N ARG A 278 -17.09 -8.50 -7.95
CA ARG A 278 -15.68 -8.17 -8.21
C ARG A 278 -15.02 -9.08 -9.23
N ILE A 279 -15.35 -10.37 -9.25
CA ILE A 279 -14.81 -11.33 -10.22
C ILE A 279 -15.46 -11.15 -11.59
N GLU A 280 -16.78 -10.97 -11.65
CA GLU A 280 -17.51 -10.68 -12.89
C GLU A 280 -17.04 -9.38 -13.54
N THR A 281 -16.92 -8.29 -12.76
CA THR A 281 -16.35 -7.02 -13.20
C THR A 281 -14.89 -7.18 -13.63
N TRP A 282 -14.09 -8.01 -12.96
CA TRP A 282 -12.71 -8.26 -13.40
C TRP A 282 -12.65 -8.94 -14.77
N LEU A 283 -13.46 -9.98 -14.98
CA LEU A 283 -13.53 -10.74 -16.24
C LEU A 283 -14.12 -9.90 -17.38
N ASN A 284 -15.26 -9.26 -17.17
CA ASN A 284 -15.96 -8.47 -18.18
C ASN A 284 -16.64 -7.21 -17.60
N PRO A 285 -15.89 -6.11 -17.40
CA PRO A 285 -16.45 -4.87 -16.85
C PRO A 285 -17.29 -4.11 -17.87
N TRP A 286 -17.29 -4.53 -19.14
CA TRP A 286 -18.05 -3.85 -20.20
C TRP A 286 -19.54 -4.24 -20.20
N SER A 287 -19.90 -5.29 -19.47
CA SER A 287 -21.27 -5.81 -19.39
C SER A 287 -22.21 -4.88 -18.62
N ASP A 288 -21.69 -4.18 -17.61
CA ASP A 288 -22.45 -3.26 -16.76
C ASP A 288 -21.61 -2.02 -16.40
N PRO A 289 -21.39 -1.12 -17.38
CA PRO A 289 -20.47 0.01 -17.23
C PRO A 289 -20.98 1.11 -16.30
N LEU A 290 -22.28 1.15 -16.03
CA LEU A 290 -22.93 2.22 -15.25
C LEU A 290 -23.33 1.81 -13.83
N ALA A 291 -23.31 0.52 -13.49
CA ALA A 291 -23.53 0.05 -12.13
C ALA A 291 -22.29 -0.70 -11.58
N LEU A 292 -22.27 -2.04 -11.62
CA LEU A 292 -21.27 -2.82 -10.88
C LEU A 292 -19.82 -2.54 -11.31
N SER A 293 -19.61 -2.26 -12.60
CA SER A 293 -18.27 -2.06 -13.15
C SER A 293 -17.84 -0.60 -13.21
N TYR A 294 -18.70 0.33 -12.80
CA TYR A 294 -18.46 1.77 -12.93
C TYR A 294 -17.14 2.19 -12.28
N GLN A 295 -16.88 1.75 -11.05
CA GLN A 295 -15.64 2.11 -10.33
C GLN A 295 -14.37 1.68 -11.09
N THR A 296 -14.33 0.42 -11.54
CA THR A 296 -13.20 -0.12 -12.31
C THR A 296 -13.03 0.59 -13.64
N LEU A 297 -14.11 0.86 -14.37
CA LEU A 297 -14.05 1.53 -15.66
C LEU A 297 -13.60 2.98 -15.54
N GLN A 298 -14.15 3.72 -14.57
CA GLN A 298 -13.72 5.09 -14.32
C GLN A 298 -12.25 5.16 -13.93
N GLY A 299 -11.73 4.18 -13.19
CA GLY A 299 -10.30 4.05 -12.92
C GLY A 299 -9.46 3.84 -14.19
N LEU A 300 -9.90 2.98 -15.11
CA LEU A 300 -9.19 2.78 -16.40
C LEU A 300 -9.22 4.04 -17.27
N MET A 301 -10.38 4.71 -17.36
CA MET A 301 -10.55 5.94 -18.13
C MET A 301 -9.75 7.11 -17.54
N ALA A 302 -9.61 7.17 -16.21
CA ALA A 302 -8.72 8.10 -15.50
C ALA A 302 -7.28 7.95 -15.99
N MET A 303 -6.77 6.72 -15.94
CA MET A 303 -5.41 6.41 -16.36
C MET A 303 -5.18 6.71 -17.84
N ALA A 304 -6.16 6.40 -18.70
CA ALA A 304 -6.13 6.73 -20.12
C ALA A 304 -6.14 8.25 -20.39
N SER A 305 -6.82 9.03 -19.55
CA SER A 305 -6.89 10.49 -19.68
C SER A 305 -5.57 11.16 -19.30
N GLY A 306 -4.85 10.60 -18.31
CA GLY A 306 -3.53 11.10 -17.92
C GLY A 306 -2.45 10.92 -18.98
N GLY A 307 -2.55 9.90 -19.85
CA GLY A 307 -1.54 9.63 -20.87
C GLY A 307 -0.12 9.50 -20.27
N LEU A 308 0.92 9.92 -21.00
CA LEU A 308 2.30 9.77 -20.54
C LEU A 308 2.69 10.74 -19.41
N GLY A 309 2.31 12.02 -19.54
CA GLY A 309 2.76 13.11 -18.66
C GLY A 309 1.76 13.55 -17.60
N GLY A 310 0.54 13.04 -17.63
CA GLY A 310 -0.56 13.47 -16.77
C GLY A 310 -1.26 14.70 -17.34
N VAL A 311 -2.46 14.97 -16.82
CA VAL A 311 -3.16 16.23 -17.12
C VAL A 311 -2.68 17.40 -16.25
N GLY A 312 -1.85 17.13 -15.25
CA GLY A 312 -1.33 18.09 -14.30
C GLY A 312 -2.01 17.96 -12.91
N PRO A 313 -1.25 18.03 -11.80
CA PRO A 313 -1.82 17.96 -10.46
C PRO A 313 -2.87 19.04 -10.24
N GLY A 314 -4.09 18.59 -9.92
CA GLY A 314 -5.26 19.44 -9.67
C GLY A 314 -6.14 19.71 -10.89
N PHE A 315 -5.69 19.37 -12.10
CA PHE A 315 -6.42 19.60 -13.36
C PHE A 315 -7.18 18.35 -13.85
N GLY A 316 -7.02 17.21 -13.19
CA GLY A 316 -7.79 16.00 -13.49
C GLY A 316 -9.19 16.03 -12.90
N ARG A 317 -9.97 15.01 -13.26
CA ARG A 317 -11.30 14.75 -12.70
C ARG A 317 -11.35 13.43 -11.92
N PRO A 318 -10.40 13.14 -11.01
CA PRO A 318 -10.39 11.88 -10.27
C PRO A 318 -11.56 11.74 -9.30
N GLU A 319 -12.25 12.84 -8.96
CA GLU A 319 -13.51 12.83 -8.20
C GLU A 319 -14.64 12.01 -8.83
N VAL A 320 -14.55 11.72 -10.14
CA VAL A 320 -15.50 10.85 -10.85
C VAL A 320 -15.37 9.39 -10.41
N ILE A 321 -14.21 8.96 -9.92
CA ILE A 321 -13.96 7.58 -9.50
C ILE A 321 -14.56 7.39 -8.09
N PRO A 322 -15.53 6.48 -7.90
CA PRO A 322 -16.02 6.14 -6.57
C PRO A 322 -14.88 5.69 -5.66
N ALA A 323 -14.88 6.18 -4.42
CA ALA A 323 -13.89 5.85 -3.40
C ALA A 323 -12.41 6.08 -3.82
N ALA A 324 -12.15 7.01 -4.76
CA ALA A 324 -10.83 7.34 -5.29
C ALA A 324 -9.73 7.54 -4.24
N HIS A 325 -10.08 8.06 -3.06
CA HIS A 325 -9.13 8.34 -1.99
C HIS A 325 -8.62 7.09 -1.25
N THR A 326 -9.27 5.93 -1.44
CA THR A 326 -8.92 4.66 -0.79
C THR A 326 -8.21 3.71 -1.76
N ASP A 327 -8.94 2.79 -2.38
CA ASP A 327 -8.47 1.73 -3.27
C ASP A 327 -8.04 2.21 -4.67
N PHE A 328 -8.66 3.28 -5.19
CA PHE A 328 -8.35 3.84 -6.52
C PHE A 328 -7.41 5.06 -6.53
N VAL A 329 -6.70 5.34 -5.42
CA VAL A 329 -5.80 6.51 -5.34
C VAL A 329 -4.70 6.45 -6.38
N PHE A 330 -4.29 5.24 -6.78
CA PHE A 330 -3.35 5.04 -7.88
C PHE A 330 -3.87 5.55 -9.22
N ALA A 331 -5.14 5.27 -9.56
CA ALA A 331 -5.72 5.74 -10.80
C ALA A 331 -5.84 7.27 -10.82
N ALA A 332 -6.17 7.88 -9.69
CA ALA A 332 -6.17 9.34 -9.53
C ALA A 332 -4.76 9.94 -9.73
N ILE A 333 -3.74 9.31 -9.15
CA ILE A 333 -2.34 9.72 -9.34
C ILE A 333 -1.92 9.59 -10.81
N VAL A 334 -2.30 8.52 -11.50
CA VAL A 334 -1.96 8.34 -12.91
C VAL A 334 -2.72 9.33 -13.80
N GLU A 335 -3.96 9.70 -13.47
CA GLU A 335 -4.69 10.73 -14.21
C GLU A 335 -3.92 12.06 -14.17
N GLU A 336 -3.49 12.50 -12.98
CA GLU A 336 -2.86 13.80 -12.78
C GLU A 336 -1.36 13.86 -13.08
N TRP A 337 -0.58 12.82 -12.75
CA TRP A 337 0.88 12.74 -12.98
C TRP A 337 1.27 11.81 -14.14
N GLY A 338 0.29 11.19 -14.81
CA GLY A 338 0.50 10.33 -15.97
C GLY A 338 1.08 8.96 -15.65
N VAL A 339 1.41 8.23 -16.72
CA VAL A 339 2.19 7.00 -16.65
C VAL A 339 3.53 7.24 -15.96
N ALA A 340 4.16 8.40 -16.16
CA ALA A 340 5.40 8.76 -15.48
C ALA A 340 5.22 8.75 -13.95
N GLY A 341 4.16 9.37 -13.43
CA GLY A 341 3.81 9.31 -12.00
C GLY A 341 3.50 7.90 -11.53
N GLY A 342 2.71 7.14 -12.29
CA GLY A 342 2.37 5.76 -11.95
C GLY A 342 3.59 4.84 -11.85
N LEU A 343 4.50 4.93 -12.83
CA LEU A 343 5.78 4.20 -12.82
C LEU A 343 6.69 4.67 -11.68
N GLY A 344 6.71 5.97 -11.37
CA GLY A 344 7.41 6.52 -10.23
C GLY A 344 6.94 5.91 -8.91
N MET A 345 5.63 5.80 -8.69
CA MET A 345 5.09 5.18 -7.49
C MET A 345 5.38 3.67 -7.43
N ILE A 346 5.21 2.94 -8.53
CA ILE A 346 5.58 1.51 -8.63
C ILE A 346 7.07 1.33 -8.28
N ALA A 347 7.94 2.18 -8.81
CA ALA A 347 9.37 2.12 -8.55
C ALA A 347 9.70 2.41 -7.08
N LEU A 348 9.07 3.39 -6.44
CA LEU A 348 9.26 3.69 -5.01
C LEU A 348 8.85 2.50 -4.13
N LEU A 349 7.70 1.88 -4.39
CA LEU A 349 7.24 0.68 -3.68
C LEU A 349 8.18 -0.52 -3.93
N ALA A 350 8.64 -0.69 -5.17
CA ALA A 350 9.63 -1.71 -5.52
C ALA A 350 10.97 -1.49 -4.80
N ILE A 351 11.44 -0.25 -4.67
CA ILE A 351 12.66 0.09 -3.94
C ILE A 351 12.52 -0.21 -2.45
N VAL A 352 11.42 0.21 -1.81
CA VAL A 352 11.18 -0.06 -0.38
C VAL A 352 11.20 -1.56 -0.10
N THR A 353 10.52 -2.35 -0.94
CA THR A 353 10.45 -3.81 -0.78
C THR A 353 11.78 -4.49 -1.06
N ALA A 354 12.49 -4.11 -2.12
CA ALA A 354 13.82 -4.63 -2.44
C ALA A 354 14.85 -4.31 -1.35
N ARG A 355 14.83 -3.07 -0.81
CA ARG A 355 15.73 -2.66 0.26
C ARG A 355 15.42 -3.32 1.60
N GLY A 356 14.15 -3.52 1.91
CA GLY A 356 13.75 -4.31 3.08
C GLY A 356 14.17 -5.78 2.98
N LEU A 357 14.03 -6.41 1.82
CA LEU A 357 14.55 -7.77 1.56
C LEU A 357 16.09 -7.81 1.65
N ARG A 358 16.78 -6.76 1.18
CA ARG A 358 18.23 -6.63 1.35
C ARG A 358 18.60 -6.54 2.84
N ALA A 359 17.90 -5.73 3.62
CA ALA A 359 18.09 -5.65 5.07
C ALA A 359 17.89 -7.03 5.73
N ALA A 360 16.88 -7.80 5.30
CA ALA A 360 16.64 -9.16 5.78
C ALA A 360 17.81 -10.11 5.53
N THR A 361 18.44 -10.06 4.34
CA THR A 361 19.61 -10.91 4.05
C THR A 361 20.83 -10.56 4.88
N ARG A 362 20.96 -9.29 5.29
CA ARG A 362 22.10 -8.78 6.06
C ARG A 362 21.84 -8.72 7.56
N ALA A 363 20.66 -9.07 8.02
CA ALA A 363 20.30 -8.94 9.42
C ALA A 363 21.16 -9.82 10.34
N ARG A 364 21.64 -9.25 11.45
CA ARG A 364 22.49 -9.94 12.43
C ARG A 364 21.82 -11.16 13.07
N GLN A 365 20.55 -11.02 13.47
CA GLN A 365 19.77 -12.06 14.14
C GLN A 365 18.77 -12.73 13.19
N VAL A 366 18.48 -14.02 13.42
CA VAL A 366 17.46 -14.77 12.64
C VAL A 366 16.07 -14.13 12.77
N TYR A 367 15.70 -13.69 13.98
CA TYR A 367 14.45 -12.97 14.21
C TYR A 367 14.33 -11.74 13.31
N SER A 368 15.34 -10.86 13.34
CA SER A 368 15.39 -9.65 12.52
C SER A 368 15.37 -9.96 11.03
N ALA A 369 16.04 -11.03 10.58
CA ALA A 369 16.03 -11.46 9.18
C ALA A 369 14.62 -11.86 8.71
N VAL A 370 13.93 -12.72 9.46
CA VAL A 370 12.58 -13.19 9.10
C VAL A 370 11.55 -12.08 9.24
N LEU A 371 11.66 -11.23 10.28
CA LEU A 371 10.82 -10.05 10.48
C LEU A 371 10.94 -9.11 9.28
N ALA A 372 12.17 -8.69 8.92
CA ALA A 372 12.37 -7.77 7.81
C ALA A 372 11.92 -8.38 6.48
N ALA A 373 12.16 -9.67 6.25
CA ALA A 373 11.65 -10.34 5.05
C ALA A 373 10.12 -10.29 5.00
N GLY A 374 9.44 -10.64 6.10
CA GLY A 374 7.99 -10.67 6.14
C GLY A 374 7.34 -9.30 6.04
N LEU A 375 7.88 -8.27 6.69
CA LEU A 375 7.39 -6.90 6.54
C LEU A 375 7.53 -6.41 5.10
N SER A 376 8.67 -6.70 4.46
CA SER A 376 8.93 -6.33 3.06
C SER A 376 7.99 -7.05 2.09
N ILE A 377 7.78 -8.36 2.30
CA ILE A 377 6.84 -9.16 1.51
C ILE A 377 5.41 -8.65 1.73
N ALA A 378 5.01 -8.33 2.95
CA ALA A 378 3.67 -7.84 3.23
C ALA A 378 3.37 -6.50 2.54
N ILE A 379 4.32 -5.56 2.55
CA ILE A 379 4.20 -4.28 1.82
C ILE A 379 4.12 -4.54 0.31
N GLY A 380 5.03 -5.35 -0.24
CA GLY A 380 5.08 -5.61 -1.68
C GLY A 380 3.86 -6.38 -2.19
N LEU A 381 3.42 -7.39 -1.45
CA LEU A 381 2.27 -8.21 -1.81
C LEU A 381 0.97 -7.39 -1.73
N GLN A 382 0.80 -6.57 -0.69
CA GLN A 382 -0.35 -5.67 -0.60
C GLN A 382 -0.39 -4.72 -1.79
N ALA A 383 0.73 -4.07 -2.11
CA ALA A 383 0.84 -3.20 -3.27
C ALA A 383 0.56 -3.93 -4.59
N VAL A 384 1.10 -5.13 -4.80
CA VAL A 384 0.82 -5.92 -6.01
C VAL A 384 -0.65 -6.30 -6.12
N LEU A 385 -1.29 -6.70 -5.02
CA LEU A 385 -2.71 -7.06 -5.02
C LEU A 385 -3.61 -5.87 -5.36
N ILE A 386 -3.39 -4.70 -4.75
CA ILE A 386 -4.23 -3.52 -5.03
C ILE A 386 -3.95 -2.92 -6.40
N LEU A 387 -2.69 -2.72 -6.77
CA LEU A 387 -2.34 -2.17 -8.08
C LEU A 387 -2.72 -3.15 -9.19
N GLY A 388 -2.55 -4.45 -8.97
CA GLY A 388 -3.02 -5.49 -9.88
C GLY A 388 -4.54 -5.48 -10.05
N GLY A 389 -5.29 -5.21 -8.99
CA GLY A 389 -6.74 -4.98 -9.02
C GLY A 389 -7.12 -3.79 -9.90
N VAL A 390 -6.53 -2.62 -9.64
CA VAL A 390 -6.80 -1.38 -10.40
C VAL A 390 -6.41 -1.52 -11.87
N LEU A 391 -5.32 -2.25 -12.17
CA LEU A 391 -4.83 -2.53 -13.52
C LEU A 391 -5.45 -3.77 -14.17
N ARG A 392 -6.44 -4.41 -13.53
CA ARG A 392 -7.10 -5.65 -13.99
C ARG A 392 -6.19 -6.85 -14.24
N VAL A 393 -4.97 -6.85 -13.68
CA VAL A 393 -4.10 -8.04 -13.66
C VAL A 393 -4.67 -9.10 -12.69
N LEU A 394 -5.32 -8.64 -11.63
CA LEU A 394 -5.94 -9.45 -10.57
C LEU A 394 -7.35 -8.91 -10.29
N PRO A 395 -8.24 -9.69 -9.64
CA PRO A 395 -9.50 -9.16 -9.14
C PRO A 395 -9.28 -8.12 -8.03
N LEU A 396 -10.20 -7.15 -7.93
CA LEU A 396 -10.10 -6.07 -6.96
C LEU A 396 -10.27 -6.59 -5.51
N THR A 397 -9.25 -6.41 -4.68
CA THR A 397 -9.22 -6.93 -3.30
C THR A 397 -9.72 -5.91 -2.27
N GLY A 398 -9.66 -4.61 -2.55
CA GLY A 398 -10.10 -3.56 -1.63
C GLY A 398 -9.15 -3.30 -0.45
N VAL A 399 -7.88 -3.73 -0.56
CA VAL A 399 -6.83 -3.36 0.41
C VAL A 399 -6.19 -2.01 0.01
N PRO A 400 -5.74 -1.18 0.96
CA PRO A 400 -5.17 0.12 0.63
C PRO A 400 -3.80 -0.01 -0.05
N VAL A 401 -3.43 0.96 -0.89
CA VAL A 401 -2.05 1.15 -1.35
C VAL A 401 -1.17 1.52 -0.16
N PRO A 402 -0.10 0.76 0.15
CA PRO A 402 0.77 1.06 1.28
C PRO A 402 1.31 2.49 1.21
N PHE A 403 1.35 3.18 2.36
CA PHE A 403 1.80 4.57 2.53
C PHE A 403 0.93 5.66 1.86
N VAL A 404 0.14 5.35 0.84
CA VAL A 404 -0.45 6.37 -0.05
C VAL A 404 -1.95 6.54 0.18
N SER A 405 -2.70 5.44 0.22
CA SER A 405 -4.16 5.47 0.35
C SER A 405 -4.61 6.11 1.66
N TYR A 406 -5.81 6.69 1.64
CA TYR A 406 -6.47 7.11 2.85
C TYR A 406 -6.70 5.91 3.78
N GLY A 407 -6.34 6.09 5.06
CA GLY A 407 -6.58 5.10 6.09
C GLY A 407 -5.57 5.22 7.22
N GLY A 408 -6.01 5.72 8.37
CA GLY A 408 -5.14 5.95 9.53
C GLY A 408 -4.42 4.68 9.99
N SER A 409 -5.13 3.57 10.12
CA SER A 409 -4.52 2.30 10.52
C SER A 409 -3.48 1.79 9.52
N SER A 410 -3.81 1.81 8.23
CA SER A 410 -2.88 1.38 7.16
C SER A 410 -1.62 2.26 7.15
N LEU A 411 -1.77 3.59 7.24
CA LEU A 411 -0.63 4.50 7.28
C LEU A 411 0.24 4.22 8.51
N LEU A 412 -0.36 4.10 9.70
CA LEU A 412 0.39 3.80 10.92
C LEU A 412 1.10 2.44 10.87
N THR A 413 0.43 1.37 10.44
CA THR A 413 1.04 0.02 10.38
C THR A 413 2.15 -0.07 9.34
N THR A 414 1.99 0.59 8.19
CA THR A 414 3.05 0.68 7.17
C THR A 414 4.22 1.55 7.65
N THR A 415 3.98 2.64 8.38
CA THR A 415 5.04 3.43 9.01
C THR A 415 5.78 2.66 10.11
N VAL A 416 5.09 1.89 10.96
CA VAL A 416 5.75 0.99 11.93
C VAL A 416 6.61 -0.03 11.20
N SER A 417 6.08 -0.62 10.12
CA SER A 417 6.83 -1.58 9.30
C SER A 417 8.09 -0.96 8.73
N LEU A 418 8.00 0.26 8.19
CA LEU A 418 9.14 1.02 7.68
C LEU A 418 10.17 1.32 8.78
N ALA A 419 9.72 1.74 9.96
CA ALA A 419 10.59 2.01 11.09
C ALA A 419 11.37 0.76 11.52
N LEU A 420 10.69 -0.39 11.61
CA LEU A 420 11.33 -1.67 11.91
C LEU A 420 12.32 -2.10 10.82
N LEU A 421 12.01 -1.87 9.54
CA LEU A 421 12.93 -2.15 8.43
C LEU A 421 14.19 -1.28 8.49
N ILE A 422 14.06 0.03 8.74
CA ILE A 422 15.18 0.95 8.91
C ILE A 422 16.08 0.47 10.05
N ARG A 423 15.49 0.05 11.16
CA ARG A 423 16.22 -0.48 12.30
C ARG A 423 16.98 -1.76 12.00
N VAL A 424 16.33 -2.74 11.38
CA VAL A 424 17.00 -3.98 10.99
C VAL A 424 18.13 -3.68 9.98
N SER A 425 17.94 -2.70 9.09
CA SER A 425 18.96 -2.32 8.11
C SER A 425 20.22 -1.74 8.73
N ALA A 426 20.11 -1.10 9.90
CA ALA A 426 21.25 -0.56 10.65
C ALA A 426 22.02 -1.64 11.43
N GLU A 427 21.45 -2.83 11.65
CA GLU A 427 22.08 -3.95 12.34
C GLU A 427 22.59 -5.01 11.35
N SER A 428 23.51 -4.59 10.47
CA SER A 428 24.04 -5.43 9.39
C SER A 428 25.12 -6.43 9.87
N SER A 429 25.18 -7.60 9.24
CA SER A 429 26.18 -8.64 9.43
C SER A 429 26.77 -9.07 8.09
N ALA A 430 28.04 -9.48 8.11
CA ALA A 430 28.75 -9.95 6.92
C ALA A 430 28.24 -11.30 6.39
N GLN A 431 27.62 -12.13 7.26
CA GLN A 431 27.13 -13.45 6.87
C GLN A 431 25.67 -13.36 6.39
N PRO A 432 25.40 -13.63 5.11
CA PRO A 432 24.05 -13.46 4.58
C PRO A 432 23.12 -14.59 5.05
N ARG A 433 21.96 -14.24 5.60
CA ARG A 433 20.91 -15.18 6.03
C ARG A 433 19.84 -15.34 4.95
N PHE A 434 19.34 -16.55 4.74
CA PHE A 434 18.26 -16.89 3.79
C PHE A 434 18.45 -16.37 2.34
N ALA A 435 19.68 -16.07 1.93
CA ALA A 435 19.96 -15.33 0.69
C ALA A 435 19.37 -15.96 -0.58
N ARG A 436 19.41 -17.30 -0.70
CA ARG A 436 18.85 -18.00 -1.87
C ARG A 436 17.32 -17.84 -1.95
N SER A 437 16.61 -18.06 -0.85
CA SER A 437 15.15 -17.92 -0.80
C SER A 437 14.72 -16.47 -0.99
N ILE A 438 15.37 -15.53 -0.31
CA ILE A 438 15.09 -14.10 -0.45
C ILE A 438 15.36 -13.64 -1.88
N ARG A 439 16.43 -14.10 -2.53
CA ARG A 439 16.70 -13.77 -3.93
C ARG A 439 15.58 -14.25 -4.85
N ARG A 440 15.05 -15.47 -4.65
CA ARG A 440 13.91 -15.99 -5.43
C ARG A 440 12.64 -15.16 -5.23
N VAL A 441 12.33 -14.80 -3.99
CA VAL A 441 11.20 -13.89 -3.68
C VAL A 441 11.41 -12.53 -4.33
N HIS A 442 12.62 -11.98 -4.24
CA HIS A 442 12.97 -10.71 -4.86
C HIS A 442 12.82 -10.75 -6.39
N THR A 443 13.32 -11.79 -7.06
CA THR A 443 13.17 -11.94 -8.52
C THR A 443 11.71 -12.10 -8.94
N ALA A 444 10.91 -12.85 -8.18
CA ALA A 444 9.46 -12.96 -8.42
C ALA A 444 8.76 -11.61 -8.22
N GLY A 445 9.14 -10.86 -7.18
CA GLY A 445 8.66 -9.51 -6.94
C GLY A 445 8.99 -8.55 -8.08
N LEU A 446 10.23 -8.59 -8.61
CA LEU A 446 10.63 -7.78 -9.77
C LEU A 446 9.78 -8.11 -11.01
N ALA A 447 9.49 -9.39 -11.25
CA ALA A 447 8.59 -9.79 -12.33
C ALA A 447 7.17 -9.24 -12.13
N ALA A 448 6.64 -9.31 -10.91
CA ALA A 448 5.33 -8.73 -10.59
C ALA A 448 5.30 -7.21 -10.81
N TRP A 449 6.33 -6.48 -10.36
CA TRP A 449 6.44 -5.04 -10.61
C TRP A 449 6.52 -4.70 -12.11
N ALA A 450 7.25 -5.50 -12.88
CA ALA A 450 7.33 -5.33 -14.33
C ALA A 450 5.98 -5.58 -15.02
N VAL A 451 5.23 -6.61 -14.61
CA VAL A 451 3.87 -6.87 -15.13
C VAL A 451 2.95 -5.69 -14.83
N LEU A 452 2.99 -5.11 -13.63
CA LEU A 452 2.19 -3.94 -13.29
C LEU A 452 2.58 -2.71 -14.12
N ALA A 453 3.88 -2.47 -14.32
CA ALA A 453 4.35 -1.37 -15.16
C ALA A 453 3.89 -1.53 -16.62
N LEU A 454 3.95 -2.75 -17.17
CA LEU A 454 3.48 -3.05 -18.52
C LEU A 454 1.96 -2.93 -18.62
N ALA A 455 1.21 -3.41 -17.63
CA ALA A 455 -0.25 -3.27 -17.58
C ALA A 455 -0.68 -1.80 -17.51
N LEU A 456 0.03 -0.97 -16.74
CA LEU A 456 -0.18 0.48 -16.71
C LEU A 456 0.02 1.10 -18.11
N GLY A 457 1.13 0.80 -18.77
CA GLY A 457 1.39 1.28 -20.14
C GLY A 457 0.34 0.78 -21.14
N TRP A 458 -0.08 -0.47 -21.01
CA TRP A 458 -1.13 -1.06 -21.84
C TRP A 458 -2.45 -0.29 -21.72
N TRP A 459 -2.94 -0.06 -20.50
CA TRP A 459 -4.22 0.62 -20.30
C TRP A 459 -4.16 2.11 -20.59
N ALA A 460 -3.11 2.79 -20.15
CA ALA A 460 -3.02 4.25 -20.29
C ALA A 460 -2.61 4.69 -21.71
N VAL A 461 -1.78 3.91 -22.40
CA VAL A 461 -1.20 4.31 -23.71
C VAL A 461 -1.81 3.51 -24.85
N VAL A 462 -1.75 2.17 -24.79
CA VAL A 462 -2.16 1.31 -25.92
C VAL A 462 -3.68 1.31 -26.09
N ARG A 463 -4.42 1.06 -25.00
CA ARG A 463 -5.89 1.11 -24.97
C ARG A 463 -6.44 2.52 -24.68
N GLY A 464 -5.54 3.48 -24.41
CA GLY A 464 -5.90 4.84 -24.03
C GLY A 464 -6.80 5.57 -25.03
N PRO A 465 -6.57 5.51 -26.36
CA PRO A 465 -7.45 6.13 -27.35
C PRO A 465 -8.88 5.58 -27.30
N GLU A 466 -9.03 4.26 -27.25
CA GLU A 466 -10.34 3.62 -27.17
C GLU A 466 -11.08 3.99 -25.88
N LEU A 467 -10.39 3.96 -24.73
CA LEU A 467 -10.98 4.29 -23.43
C LEU A 467 -11.43 5.75 -23.33
N ARG A 468 -10.69 6.68 -23.95
CA ARG A 468 -11.05 8.11 -23.92
C ARG A 468 -12.31 8.42 -24.73
N GLN A 469 -12.53 7.70 -25.83
CA GLN A 469 -13.66 7.90 -26.75
C GLN A 469 -14.93 7.14 -26.34
N ARG A 470 -14.88 6.42 -25.23
CA ARG A 470 -16.02 5.65 -24.72
C ARG A 470 -17.23 6.56 -24.40
N PRO A 471 -18.46 6.20 -24.83
CA PRO A 471 -19.65 6.99 -24.53
C PRO A 471 -19.96 7.15 -23.03
N ASP A 472 -19.53 6.19 -22.23
CA ASP A 472 -19.66 6.13 -20.77
C ASP A 472 -18.53 6.87 -20.01
N ASN A 473 -17.63 7.54 -20.72
CA ASN A 473 -16.60 8.40 -20.11
C ASN A 473 -17.13 9.84 -19.93
N PRO A 474 -17.35 10.33 -18.69
CA PRO A 474 -17.88 11.67 -18.46
C PRO A 474 -16.81 12.78 -18.59
N ARG A 475 -15.52 12.44 -18.61
CA ARG A 475 -14.41 13.42 -18.59
C ARG A 475 -14.42 14.44 -19.73
N PRO A 476 -14.70 14.07 -21.01
CA PRO A 476 -14.75 15.04 -22.10
C PRO A 476 -15.77 16.16 -21.86
N ALA A 477 -16.95 15.82 -21.33
CA ALA A 477 -18.01 16.78 -21.00
C ALA A 477 -17.67 17.67 -19.80
N LEU A 478 -16.80 17.20 -18.90
CA LEU A 478 -16.31 17.93 -17.72
C LEU A 478 -15.08 18.80 -18.00
N SER A 479 -14.55 18.78 -19.23
CA SER A 479 -13.43 19.62 -19.62
C SER A 479 -13.90 21.06 -19.89
N PRO A 480 -13.06 22.09 -19.68
CA PRO A 480 -13.44 23.50 -19.91
C PRO A 480 -13.94 23.79 -21.34
N ALA A 481 -13.54 22.98 -22.33
CA ALA A 481 -14.01 23.08 -23.71
C ALA A 481 -15.43 22.53 -23.93
N GLY A 482 -15.95 21.68 -23.03
CA GLY A 482 -17.32 21.17 -23.05
C GLY A 482 -18.35 22.13 -22.46
N GLU A 483 -17.92 23.07 -21.60
CA GLU A 483 -18.79 24.08 -20.99
C GLU A 483 -19.22 25.19 -21.97
N SER A 484 -18.54 25.35 -23.11
CA SER A 484 -18.74 26.46 -24.06
C SER A 484 -19.66 26.17 -25.24
N SER A 485 -20.30 24.99 -25.32
CA SER A 485 -21.20 24.63 -26.43
C SER A 485 -22.65 24.43 -25.94
N PRO A 486 -23.53 25.46 -25.99
CA PRO A 486 -24.88 25.42 -25.43
C PRO A 486 -25.90 24.62 -26.28
N GLY A 487 -25.46 23.69 -27.13
CA GLY A 487 -26.33 22.94 -28.04
C GLY A 487 -26.09 21.43 -28.13
N ASP A 488 -25.10 20.88 -27.41
CA ASP A 488 -24.77 19.45 -27.54
C ASP A 488 -25.53 18.59 -26.53
N THR A 489 -26.53 17.85 -27.02
CA THR A 489 -27.34 16.89 -26.24
C THR A 489 -26.52 15.79 -25.56
N SER A 490 -25.24 15.58 -25.96
CA SER A 490 -24.30 14.70 -25.27
C SER A 490 -23.98 15.18 -23.84
N VAL A 491 -23.90 16.51 -23.64
CA VAL A 491 -23.54 17.17 -22.37
C VAL A 491 -24.67 17.03 -21.34
N ALA A 492 -25.93 17.08 -21.78
CA ALA A 492 -27.10 16.86 -20.92
C ALA A 492 -27.16 15.41 -20.40
N ARG A 493 -26.80 14.43 -21.24
CA ARG A 493 -26.75 13.01 -20.85
C ARG A 493 -25.61 12.73 -19.86
N SER A 494 -24.44 13.33 -20.05
CA SER A 494 -23.32 13.21 -19.10
C SER A 494 -23.58 13.87 -17.73
N ARG A 495 -24.40 14.95 -17.67
CA ARG A 495 -24.82 15.54 -16.39
C ARG A 495 -25.74 14.62 -15.60
N SER A 496 -26.62 13.87 -16.28
CA SER A 496 -27.46 12.85 -15.62
C SER A 496 -26.67 11.65 -15.09
N LEU A 497 -25.43 11.43 -15.54
CA LEU A 497 -24.53 10.40 -15.00
C LEU A 497 -23.78 10.86 -13.74
N LEU A 498 -23.83 12.16 -13.42
CA LEU A 498 -23.22 12.76 -12.22
C LEU A 498 -24.21 12.88 -11.06
N ASP A 499 -25.51 12.69 -11.30
CA ASP A 499 -26.47 12.51 -10.23
C ASP A 499 -26.15 11.19 -9.51
N PRO A 500 -25.94 11.22 -8.19
CA PRO A 500 -25.53 10.04 -7.46
C PRO A 500 -26.65 9.01 -7.58
N ILE A 501 -26.32 7.84 -8.13
CA ILE A 501 -26.97 6.60 -7.71
C ILE A 501 -26.60 6.43 -6.23
N GLY A 502 -27.32 7.15 -5.38
CA GLY A 502 -27.30 6.94 -3.94
C GLY A 502 -27.69 5.49 -3.69
N GLY A 503 -26.75 4.72 -3.13
CA GLY A 503 -27.08 3.44 -2.51
C GLY A 503 -26.51 2.17 -3.13
N ALA A 504 -25.64 2.22 -4.13
CA ALA A 504 -24.85 1.04 -4.51
C ALA A 504 -23.70 0.84 -3.50
N LYS A 505 -24.05 0.22 -2.37
CA LYS A 505 -23.14 -0.27 -1.33
C LYS A 505 -22.12 -1.23 -1.97
N VAL A 506 -20.84 -0.94 -1.79
CA VAL A 506 -19.70 -1.87 -2.01
C VAL A 506 -19.11 -2.25 -0.66
#